data_AF-A0A527XI73-F1
#
_entry.id   AF-A0A527XI73-F1
#
_cell.length_a   1.000
_cell.length_b   1.000
_cell.length_c   1.000
_cell.angle_alpha   90.00
_cell.angle_beta   90.00
_cell.angle_gamma   90.00
#
_symmetry.space_group_name_H-M   'P 1'
#
loop_
_entity.id
_entity.type
_entity.pdbx_description
1 polymer ?
#
loop_
_entity_poly.entity_id
_entity_poly.type
_entity_poly.pdbx_seq_one_letter_code
_entity_poly.pdbx_strand_id
1 'polypeptide(L)' 'AEAGVSAIPNPLINIMLQGRHDTFPKRRGLTRVKEMLALGIRVGWGQDCVLDPWYSLGTADMLDVAFMGLHVVQMSSPAD' A
#
# COMPACT_ATOMS: atom_id res chain seq x y z
N ALA A 1 5.55 14.19 10.61
CA ALA A 1 4.40 15.00 11.05
C ALA A 1 4.64 16.50 10.86
N GLU A 2 5.81 17.01 11.27
CA GLU A 2 6.17 18.43 11.20
C GLU A 2 5.83 19.14 9.87
N ALA A 3 6.18 18.54 8.73
CA ALA A 3 5.89 19.11 7.41
C ALA A 3 4.39 19.18 7.03
N GLY A 4 3.49 18.56 7.81
CA GLY A 4 2.04 18.60 7.57
C GLY A 4 1.53 17.82 6.34
N VAL A 5 2.41 17.14 5.61
CA VAL A 5 2.08 16.37 4.40
C VAL A 5 1.38 15.03 4.71
N SER A 6 0.62 14.53 3.74
CA SER A 6 -0.02 13.20 3.78
C SER A 6 0.71 12.22 2.87
N ALA A 7 0.55 10.92 3.12
CA ALA A 7 1.09 9.85 2.26
C ALA A 7 -0.04 8.96 1.70
N ILE A 8 0.07 8.58 0.43
CA ILE A 8 -0.90 7.70 -0.26
C ILE A 8 -0.18 6.46 -0.81
N PRO A 9 -0.03 5.39 -0.02
CA PRO A 9 0.33 4.07 -0.51
C PRO A 9 -0.72 3.44 -1.42
N ASN A 10 -0.26 2.75 -2.48
CA ASN A 10 -1.10 2.09 -3.46
C ASN A 10 -0.87 0.57 -3.45
N PRO A 11 -1.46 -0.17 -2.49
CA PRO A 11 -1.01 -1.51 -2.12
C PRO A 11 -1.08 -2.53 -3.26
N LEU A 12 -2.13 -2.50 -4.08
CA LEU A 12 -2.32 -3.42 -5.20
C LEU A 12 -1.22 -3.28 -6.26
N ILE A 13 -0.90 -2.06 -6.67
CA ILE A 13 0.13 -1.86 -7.69
C ILE A 13 1.55 -1.89 -7.11
N ASN A 14 1.74 -1.42 -5.87
CA ASN A 14 3.05 -1.45 -5.23
C ASN A 14 3.54 -2.90 -5.08
N ILE A 15 2.71 -3.84 -4.64
CA ILE A 15 3.13 -5.25 -4.53
C ILE A 15 3.41 -5.91 -5.89
N MET A 16 2.82 -5.39 -6.97
CA MET A 16 3.01 -5.91 -8.33
C MET A 16 4.24 -5.35 -9.06
N LEU A 17 4.57 -4.07 -8.85
CA LEU A 17 5.69 -3.41 -9.52
C LEU A 17 6.99 -3.52 -8.71
N GLN A 18 6.90 -3.44 -7.39
CA GLN A 18 8.07 -3.38 -6.53
C GLN A 18 8.69 -4.76 -6.34
N GLY A 19 10.00 -4.80 -6.07
CA GLY A 19 10.74 -6.05 -5.88
C GLY A 19 10.92 -6.88 -7.16
N ARG A 20 10.52 -6.39 -8.35
CA ARG A 20 10.76 -7.08 -9.64
C ARG A 20 12.25 -7.33 -9.93
N HIS A 21 13.12 -6.47 -9.43
CA HIS A 21 14.57 -6.61 -9.58
C HIS A 21 15.25 -7.34 -8.41
N ASP A 22 14.51 -7.73 -7.38
CA ASP A 22 15.04 -8.59 -6.31
C ASP A 22 15.02 -10.06 -6.76
N THR A 23 16.01 -10.83 -6.32
CA THR A 23 16.00 -12.30 -6.37
C THR A 23 15.19 -12.84 -5.18
N PHE A 24 15.82 -13.58 -4.27
CA PHE A 24 15.23 -13.99 -3.00
C PHE A 24 16.16 -13.64 -1.84
N PRO A 25 15.61 -13.09 -0.74
CA PRO A 25 14.19 -12.78 -0.48
C PRO A 25 13.67 -11.57 -1.30
N LYS A 26 12.37 -11.60 -1.67
CA LYS A 26 11.71 -10.51 -2.43
C LYS A 26 10.98 -9.56 -1.48
N ARG A 27 11.24 -8.26 -1.59
CA ARG A 27 10.61 -7.25 -0.72
C ARG A 27 9.14 -7.00 -1.09
N ARG A 28 8.34 -6.53 -0.12
CA ARG A 28 6.95 -6.07 -0.36
C ARG A 28 6.89 -4.75 -1.14
N GLY A 29 7.84 -3.84 -0.87
CA GLY A 29 7.96 -2.57 -1.58
C GLY A 29 6.87 -1.53 -1.30
N LEU A 30 6.07 -1.72 -0.26
CA LEU A 30 5.13 -0.71 0.22
C LEU A 30 5.83 0.28 1.17
N THR A 31 5.32 1.51 1.25
CA THR A 31 5.79 2.50 2.25
C THR A 31 5.47 2.07 3.70
N ARG A 32 6.07 2.75 4.67
CA ARG A 32 6.02 2.45 6.11
C ARG A 32 4.74 2.93 6.80
N VAL A 33 3.60 2.33 6.45
CA VAL A 33 2.28 2.80 6.91
C VAL A 33 2.12 2.75 8.42
N LYS A 34 2.50 1.65 9.08
CA LYS A 34 2.38 1.50 10.54
C LYS A 34 3.15 2.59 11.29
N GLU A 35 4.38 2.83 10.86
CA GLU A 35 5.26 3.82 11.45
C GLU A 35 4.76 5.24 11.19
N MET A 36 4.23 5.51 9.99
CA MET A 36 3.62 6.81 9.67
C MET A 36 2.41 7.09 10.56
N LEU A 37 1.50 6.12 10.73
CA LEU A 37 0.34 6.25 11.62
C LEU A 37 0.76 6.46 13.08
N ALA A 38 1.73 5.69 13.58
CA ALA A 38 2.27 5.85 14.94
C ALA A 38 2.89 7.24 15.18
N LEU A 39 3.41 7.88 14.13
CA LEU A 39 3.95 9.24 14.17
C LEU A 39 2.90 10.33 13.87
N GLY A 40 1.62 9.98 13.79
CA GLY A 40 0.53 10.92 13.50
C GLY A 40 0.55 11.51 12.09
N ILE A 41 1.21 10.84 11.14
CA ILE A 41 1.20 11.22 9.72
C ILE A 41 -0.11 10.71 9.10
N ARG A 42 -0.80 11.58 8.37
CA ARG A 42 -2.03 11.21 7.67
C ARG A 42 -1.72 10.29 6.50
N VAL A 43 -2.32 9.09 6.51
CA VAL A 43 -2.19 8.09 5.44
C VAL A 43 -3.56 7.80 4.84
N GLY A 44 -3.63 7.65 3.52
CA GLY A 44 -4.80 7.16 2.80
C GLY A 44 -4.43 6.08 1.80
N TRP A 45 -5.38 5.25 1.39
CA TRP A 45 -5.15 4.20 0.40
C TRP A 45 -5.51 4.68 -1.00
N GLY A 46 -4.77 4.22 -2.02
CA GLY A 46 -5.08 4.47 -3.43
C GLY A 46 -5.08 3.20 -4.29
N GLN A 47 -5.99 3.16 -5.27
CA GLN A 47 -6.02 2.11 -6.29
C GLN A 47 -4.89 2.28 -7.32
N ASP A 48 -4.52 3.53 -7.63
CA ASP A 48 -3.60 3.96 -8.69
C ASP A 48 -4.11 3.63 -10.10
N CYS A 49 -4.16 2.34 -10.43
CA CYS A 49 -4.37 1.83 -11.78
C CYS A 49 -5.59 0.89 -11.82
N VAL A 50 -6.40 1.01 -12.88
CA VAL A 50 -7.52 0.10 -13.15
C VAL A 50 -7.54 -0.22 -14.64
N LEU A 51 -7.31 -1.48 -14.98
CA LEU A 51 -7.34 -1.97 -16.36
C LEU A 51 -6.45 -1.14 -17.31
N ASP A 52 -5.23 -0.84 -16.89
CA ASP A 52 -4.28 0.02 -17.62
C ASP A 52 -2.95 -0.72 -17.90
N PRO A 53 -1.99 -0.08 -18.61
CA PRO A 53 -0.71 -0.71 -18.95
C PRO A 53 0.17 -1.13 -17.76
N TRP A 54 -0.07 -0.58 -16.57
CA TRP A 54 0.70 -0.88 -15.36
C TRP A 54 0.00 -1.94 -14.50
N TYR A 55 -1.34 -1.96 -14.49
CA TYR A 55 -2.16 -2.92 -13.74
C TYR A 55 -3.37 -3.40 -14.54
N SER A 56 -3.32 -4.66 -15.00
CA SER A 56 -4.39 -5.26 -15.81
C SER A 56 -5.61 -5.73 -15.01
N LEU A 57 -5.63 -5.53 -13.69
CA LEU A 57 -6.73 -5.91 -12.79
C LEU A 57 -7.38 -4.65 -12.17
N GLY A 58 -8.35 -4.87 -11.29
CA GLY A 58 -9.00 -3.83 -10.50
C GLY A 58 -10.44 -3.54 -10.93
N THR A 59 -11.26 -3.16 -9.95
CA THR A 59 -12.69 -2.82 -10.08
C THR A 59 -12.99 -1.42 -9.56
N ALA A 60 -11.96 -0.67 -9.18
CA ALA A 60 -12.06 0.60 -8.44
C ALA A 60 -12.79 0.48 -7.08
N ASP A 61 -12.81 -0.71 -6.46
CA ASP A 61 -13.34 -0.90 -5.12
C ASP A 61 -12.27 -0.59 -4.06
N MET A 62 -12.52 0.46 -3.26
CA MET A 62 -11.59 0.86 -2.19
C MET A 62 -11.56 -0.12 -1.00
N LEU A 63 -12.57 -0.99 -0.85
CA LEU A 63 -12.52 -2.07 0.14
C LEU A 63 -11.50 -3.15 -0.27
N ASP A 64 -11.38 -3.46 -1.56
CA ASP A 64 -10.34 -4.36 -2.06
C ASP A 64 -8.94 -3.76 -1.86
N VAL A 65 -8.79 -2.44 -2.10
CA VAL A 65 -7.54 -1.72 -1.84
C VAL A 65 -7.18 -1.78 -0.35
N ALA A 66 -8.14 -1.47 0.53
CA ALA A 66 -7.92 -1.51 1.97
C ALA A 66 -7.60 -2.93 2.45
N PHE A 67 -8.31 -3.93 1.93
CA PHE A 67 -8.07 -5.35 2.22
C PHE A 67 -6.61 -5.73 1.90
N MET A 68 -6.14 -5.46 0.67
CA MET A 68 -4.73 -5.72 0.32
C MET A 68 -3.77 -4.90 1.18
N GLY A 69 -4.11 -3.63 1.44
CA GLY A 69 -3.36 -2.73 2.32
C GLY A 69 -3.04 -3.39 3.64
N LEU A 70 -4.07 -3.82 4.38
CA LEU A 70 -3.97 -4.47 5.68
C LEU A 70 -3.13 -5.75 5.64
N HIS A 71 -3.21 -6.55 4.56
CA HIS A 71 -2.39 -7.76 4.39
C HIS A 71 -0.90 -7.43 4.21
N VAL A 72 -0.58 -6.48 3.32
CA VAL A 72 0.81 -6.13 3.00
C VAL A 72 1.49 -5.47 4.20
N VAL A 73 0.76 -4.65 4.96
CA VAL A 73 1.28 -4.05 6.19
C VAL A 73 1.24 -5.02 7.38
N GLN A 74 0.47 -6.10 7.33
CA GLN A 74 0.21 -6.98 8.48
C GLN A 74 -0.46 -6.22 9.63
N MET A 75 -1.66 -5.67 9.36
CA MET A 75 -2.54 -5.02 10.34
C MET A 75 -3.94 -5.67 10.30
N SER A 76 -3.99 -7.00 10.38
CA SER A 76 -5.26 -7.75 10.33
C SER A 76 -5.87 -7.97 11.72
N SER A 77 -5.15 -7.64 12.79
CA SER A 77 -5.68 -7.70 14.16
C SER A 77 -6.35 -6.38 14.53
N PRO A 78 -7.48 -6.37 15.25
CA PRO A 78 -8.03 -5.15 15.84
C PRO A 78 -7.09 -4.44 16.83
N ALA A 79 -6.06 -5.14 17.32
CA ALA A 79 -5.04 -4.56 18.20
C ALA A 79 -3.90 -3.87 17.45
N ASP A 80 -3.80 -4.06 16.13
CA ASP A 80 -2.80 -3.41 15.26
C ASP A 80 -3.31 -2.05 14.75
#